data_AF-A0A0H5SL68-F1
#
_entry.id   AF-A0A0H5SL68-F1
#
_cell.length_a   1.000
_cell.length_b   1.000
_cell.length_c   1.000
_cell.angle_alpha   90.00
_cell.angle_beta   90.00
_cell.angle_gamma   90.00
#
_symmetry.space_group_name_H-M   'P 1'
#
loop_
_entity.id
_entity.type
_entity.pdbx_description
1 polymer ?
#
loop_
_entity_poly.entity_id
_entity_poly.type
_entity_poly.pdbx_seq_one_letter_code
_entity_poly.pdbx_strand_id
1 'polypeptide(L)'
;MNKVIIECTELVDKYELRKEDIIKQLETIEIEKDQDFVIAYDKDFGFTLVGEMSKNNTSIILTNIIKADDFREMDNSDLFQFIREQGG
;
A
#
# COMPACT_ATOMS: atom_id res chain seq x y z
N MET A 1 10.84 5.99 23.16
CA MET A 1 10.18 5.31 22.03
C MET A 1 8.68 5.46 22.21
N ASN A 2 8.03 6.28 21.38
CA ASN A 2 6.57 6.26 21.31
C ASN A 2 6.18 4.98 20.58
N LYS A 3 5.36 4.15 21.23
CA LYS A 3 4.90 2.88 20.65
C LYS A 3 3.77 3.19 19.67
N VAL A 4 4.05 3.09 18.37
CA VAL A 4 3.04 3.26 17.32
C VAL A 4 2.24 1.97 17.22
N ILE A 5 0.91 2.07 17.31
CA ILE A 5 -0.01 0.95 17.17
C ILE A 5 -0.41 0.85 15.70
N ILE A 6 -0.14 -0.29 15.06
CA ILE A 6 -0.46 -0.52 13.65
C ILE A 6 -1.69 -1.43 13.57
N GLU A 7 -2.74 -0.94 12.90
CA GLU A 7 -3.98 -1.69 12.66
C GLU A 7 -4.00 -2.20 11.22
N CYS A 8 -4.04 -3.54 11.03
CA CYS A 8 -3.97 -4.21 9.73
C CYS A 8 -5.10 -5.23 9.48
N THR A 9 -6.11 -5.28 10.34
CA THR A 9 -7.02 -6.43 10.48
C THR A 9 -7.72 -6.78 9.17
N GLU A 10 -8.24 -5.78 8.44
CA GLU A 10 -8.94 -6.02 7.17
C GLU A 10 -8.00 -6.46 6.03
N LEU A 11 -6.71 -6.12 6.08
CA LEU A 11 -5.75 -6.44 5.03
C LEU A 11 -5.27 -7.89 5.10
N VAL A 12 -4.99 -8.34 6.31
CA VAL A 12 -4.57 -9.71 6.60
C VAL A 12 -5.68 -10.68 6.26
N ASP A 13 -6.92 -10.35 6.65
CA ASP A 13 -8.06 -11.25 6.49
C ASP A 13 -8.56 -11.32 5.03
N LYS A 14 -8.55 -10.19 4.31
CA LYS A 14 -9.10 -10.12 2.94
C LYS A 14 -8.12 -10.55 1.85
N TYR A 15 -6.85 -10.20 2.00
CA TYR A 15 -5.82 -10.42 0.97
C TYR A 15 -4.74 -11.40 1.40
N GLU A 16 -4.92 -12.07 2.54
CA GLU A 16 -3.97 -13.05 3.11
C GLU A 16 -2.56 -12.48 3.29
N LEU A 17 -2.43 -11.15 3.47
CA LEU A 17 -1.14 -10.51 3.69
C LEU A 17 -0.59 -10.84 5.06
N ARG A 18 0.73 -11.03 5.14
CA ARG A 18 1.39 -11.38 6.40
C ARG A 18 1.62 -10.15 7.25
N LYS A 19 0.91 -10.09 8.38
CA LYS A 19 1.03 -8.99 9.35
C LYS A 19 2.49 -8.76 9.80
N GLU A 20 3.25 -9.83 10.07
CA GLU A 20 4.64 -9.66 10.51
C GLU A 20 5.53 -9.05 9.43
N ASP A 21 5.28 -9.34 8.15
CA ASP A 21 6.06 -8.80 7.04
C ASP A 21 5.75 -7.31 6.85
N ILE A 22 4.47 -6.93 6.93
CA ILE A 22 4.04 -5.51 6.93
C ILE A 22 4.71 -4.74 8.07
N ILE A 23 4.68 -5.27 9.30
CA ILE A 23 5.29 -4.61 10.47
C ILE A 23 6.80 -4.44 10.26
N LYS A 24 7.51 -5.50 9.85
CA LYS A 24 8.95 -5.41 9.59
C LYS A 24 9.27 -4.37 8.53
N GLN A 25 8.47 -4.32 7.46
CA GLN A 25 8.64 -3.32 6.41
C GLN A 25 8.47 -1.90 6.98
N LEU A 26 7.40 -1.66 7.76
CA LEU A 26 7.16 -0.37 8.39
C LEU A 26 8.26 0.04 9.38
N GLU A 27 8.88 -0.90 10.08
CA GLU A 27 10.02 -0.64 10.97
C GLU A 27 11.30 -0.23 10.22
N THR A 28 11.41 -0.54 8.93
CA THR A 28 12.59 -0.24 8.11
C THR A 28 12.50 1.07 7.33
N ILE A 29 11.30 1.64 7.20
CA ILE A 29 11.09 2.90 6.50
C ILE A 29 11.08 4.06 7.51
N GLU A 30 11.60 5.20 7.08
CA GLU A 30 11.45 6.45 7.83
C GLU A 30 10.05 7.01 7.53
N ILE A 31 9.18 7.00 8.54
CA ILE A 31 7.83 7.55 8.44
C ILE A 31 7.83 8.92 9.11
N GLU A 32 7.56 9.96 8.31
CA GLU A 32 7.39 11.31 8.85
C GLU A 32 6.15 11.36 9.76
N LYS A 33 6.26 12.11 10.87
CA LYS A 33 5.11 12.35 11.76
C LYS A 33 4.14 13.30 11.10
N ASP A 34 2.87 13.21 11.48
CA ASP A 34 1.79 14.09 11.02
C ASP A 34 1.57 14.04 9.49
N GLN A 35 2.06 12.99 8.82
CA GLN A 35 1.92 12.79 7.39
C GLN A 35 1.40 11.39 7.08
N ASP A 36 0.44 11.34 6.18
CA ASP A 36 0.00 10.10 5.55
C ASP A 36 1.04 9.68 4.50
N PHE A 37 1.15 8.38 4.26
CA PHE A 37 2.14 7.83 3.34
C PHE A 37 1.59 6.69 2.51
N VAL A 38 2.27 6.41 1.39
CA VAL A 38 1.94 5.31 0.48
C VAL A 38 3.20 4.53 0.17
N ILE A 39 3.18 3.22 0.37
CA ILE A 39 4.31 2.31 0.09
C ILE A 39 3.84 1.08 -0.69
N ALA A 40 4.69 0.56 -1.56
CA ALA A 40 4.46 -0.76 -2.15
C ALA A 40 4.73 -1.86 -1.11
N TYR A 41 3.96 -2.94 -1.11
CA TYR A 41 4.24 -4.08 -0.24
C TYR A 41 5.45 -4.86 -0.75
N ASP A 42 6.43 -5.14 0.11
CA ASP A 42 7.74 -5.66 -0.30
C ASP A 42 7.71 -7.11 -0.83
N LYS A 43 6.73 -7.92 -0.40
CA LYS A 43 6.58 -9.32 -0.85
C LYS A 43 5.76 -9.44 -2.13
N ASP A 44 4.93 -8.46 -2.44
CA ASP A 44 4.06 -8.48 -3.60
C ASP A 44 3.73 -7.06 -4.05
N PHE A 45 4.36 -6.65 -5.16
CA PHE A 45 4.22 -5.33 -5.77
C PHE A 45 2.80 -5.05 -6.29
N GLY A 46 1.93 -6.06 -6.38
CA GLY A 46 0.51 -5.90 -6.67
C GLY A 46 -0.27 -5.16 -5.59
N PHE A 47 0.29 -5.08 -4.37
CA PHE A 47 -0.33 -4.39 -3.25
C PHE A 47 0.38 -3.09 -2.90
N THR A 48 -0.41 -2.05 -2.64
CA THR A 48 0.06 -0.76 -2.16
C THR A 48 -0.61 -0.44 -0.82
N LEU A 49 0.19 -0.19 0.21
CA LEU A 49 -0.27 0.15 1.55
C LEU A 49 -0.31 1.68 1.70
N VAL A 50 -1.47 2.20 2.07
CA VAL A 50 -1.66 3.58 2.53
C VAL A 50 -1.64 3.56 4.04
N GLY A 51 -0.73 4.32 4.64
CA GLY A 51 -0.71 4.55 6.07
C GLY A 51 -1.26 5.92 6.40
N GLU A 52 -2.36 5.94 7.13
CA GLU A 52 -2.94 7.16 7.69
C GLU A 52 -2.45 7.33 9.13
N MET A 53 -1.82 8.47 9.41
CA MET A 53 -1.33 8.78 10.74
C MET A 53 -2.47 9.29 11.63
N SER A 54 -2.57 8.74 12.84
CA SER A 54 -3.53 9.27 13.81
C SER A 54 -3.18 10.70 14.19
N LYS A 55 -4.19 11.51 14.56
CA LYS A 55 -4.02 12.92 14.98
C LYS A 55 -3.01 13.16 16.11
N ASN A 56 -2.62 12.12 16.84
CA ASN A 56 -1.67 12.16 17.94
C ASN A 56 -0.36 11.38 17.64
N ASN A 57 -0.17 10.91 16.40
CA ASN A 57 0.98 10.11 15.95
C ASN A 57 1.26 8.85 16.80
N THR A 58 0.22 8.29 17.44
CA THR A 58 0.36 7.09 18.26
C THR A 58 -0.11 5.83 17.54
N SER A 59 -0.81 5.96 16.43
CA SER A 59 -1.25 4.81 15.63
C SER A 59 -1.20 5.12 14.15
N ILE A 60 -1.01 4.07 13.36
CA ILE A 60 -1.13 4.08 11.90
C ILE A 60 -2.26 3.14 11.54
N ILE A 61 -3.20 3.64 10.74
CA ILE A 61 -4.23 2.81 10.11
C ILE A 61 -3.73 2.46 8.72
N LEU A 62 -3.62 1.16 8.43
CA LEU A 62 -3.23 0.69 7.11
C LEU A 62 -4.44 0.32 6.27
N THR A 63 -4.57 0.99 5.13
CA THR A 63 -5.56 0.68 4.10
C THR A 63 -4.82 0.27 2.84
N ASN A 64 -5.25 -0.81 2.19
CA ASN A 64 -4.64 -1.25 0.94
C ASN A 64 -5.39 -0.59 -0.22
N ILE A 65 -4.66 0.10 -1.08
CA ILE A 65 -5.13 0.38 -2.43
C ILE A 65 -4.78 -0.87 -3.22
N ILE A 66 -5.76 -1.75 -3.46
CA ILE A 66 -5.62 -2.67 -4.59
C ILE A 66 -5.47 -1.75 -5.80
N LYS A 67 -4.23 -1.58 -6.28
CA LYS A 67 -4.08 -1.22 -7.68
C LYS A 67 -4.63 -2.43 -8.40
N ALA A 68 -5.72 -2.25 -9.13
CA ALA A 68 -5.98 -3.07 -10.30
C ALA A 68 -6.79 -4.38 -10.17
N ASP A 69 -7.74 -4.54 -9.25
CA ASP A 69 -8.80 -5.55 -9.52
C ASP A 69 -9.65 -5.12 -10.75
N ASP A 70 -9.63 -3.82 -11.08
CA ASP A 70 -10.30 -3.25 -12.27
C ASP A 70 -9.32 -2.80 -13.37
N PHE A 71 -8.01 -2.88 -13.12
CA PHE A 71 -6.99 -2.73 -14.18
C PHE A 71 -6.51 -4.14 -14.50
N ARG A 72 -7.25 -4.82 -15.38
CA ARG A 72 -6.75 -6.02 -16.07
C ARG A 72 -5.26 -5.86 -16.34
N GLU A 73 -4.50 -6.91 -16.03
CA GLU A 73 -3.09 -7.07 -16.36
C GLU A 73 -2.79 -6.44 -17.73
N MET A 74 -2.42 -5.15 -17.74
CA MET A 74 -2.06 -4.43 -18.95
C MET A 74 -0.56 -4.59 -19.03
N ASP A 75 -0.12 -5.48 -19.90
CA ASP A 75 1.30 -5.55 -20.18
C ASP A 75 1.75 -4.27 -20.94
N ASN A 76 3.06 -4.11 -21.12
CA ASN A 76 3.61 -2.93 -21.80
C ASN A 76 3.08 -2.77 -23.24
N SER A 77 2.60 -3.86 -23.86
CA SER A 77 1.98 -3.86 -25.19
C SER A 77 0.57 -3.28 -25.14
N ASP A 78 -0.24 -3.67 -24.15
CA ASP A 78 -1.57 -3.11 -23.91
C ASP A 78 -1.50 -1.61 -23.62
N LEU A 79 -0.51 -1.20 -22.82
CA LEU A 79 -0.25 0.22 -22.51
C LEU A 79 0.14 1.02 -23.75
N PHE A 80 0.98 0.45 -24.62
CA PHE A 80 1.40 1.08 -25.87
C PHE A 80 0.24 1.21 -26.87
N GLN A 81 -0.65 0.22 -26.90
CA GLN A 81 -1.83 0.23 -27.75
C GLN A 81 -2.87 1.25 -27.26
N PHE A 82 -3.15 1.29 -25.97
CA PHE A 82 -4.06 2.28 -25.37
C PHE A 82 -3.62 3.73 -25.65
N ILE A 83 -2.34 4.04 -25.51
CA ILE A 83 -1.81 5.38 -25.81
C ILE A 83 -1.93 5.71 -27.31
N ARG A 84 -1.69 4.73 -28.20
CA ARG A 84 -1.86 4.92 -29.64
C ARG A 84 -3.30 5.21 -30.04
N GLU A 85 -4.26 4.53 -29.43
CA GLU A 85 -5.68 4.67 -29.75
C GLU A 85 -6.30 5.96 -29.21
N GLN A 86 -5.74 6.53 -28.14
CA GLN A 86 -6.14 7.84 -27.58
C GLN A 86 -5.56 9.05 -28.34
N GLY A 87 -4.51 8.84 -29.14
CA GLY A 87 -3.81 9.89 -29.90
C GLY A 87 -4.21 9.99 -31.38
N GLY A 88 -5.31 9.33 -31.78
CA GLY A 88 -5.86 9.32 -33.14
C GLY A 88 -6.93 10.37 -33.38
#